data_AF-A0A562R3I9-F1
#
_entry.id   AF-A0A562R3I9-F1
#
_cell.length_a   1.000
_cell.length_b   1.000
_cell.length_c   1.000
_cell.angle_alpha   90.00
_cell.angle_beta   90.00
_cell.angle_gamma   90.00
#
_symmetry.space_group_name_H-M   'P 1'
#
loop_
_entity.id
_entity.type
_entity.pdbx_description
1 polymer ?
#
loop_
_entity_poly.entity_id
_entity_poly.type
_entity_poly.pdbx_seq_one_letter_code
_entity_poly.pdbx_strand_id
1 'polypeptide(L)'
;MRALLPLALFAFALPALADAGSPVGLWQSIDDHTGRPKAEIRISEANGVLQGRIEKLYRPAGTDPNPACARCEGANQGKPIVGLAIINGMKQDGDGYAGGTILDPENGKVYKSTMKLSDGGKKLEVRGYVGMPAFGRSQTWVRHD
;
A
#
# COMPACT_ATOMS: atom_id res chain seq x y z
N MET A 1 4.48 57.37 -31.24
CA MET A 1 5.22 56.32 -30.49
C MET A 1 4.23 55.23 -30.11
N ARG A 2 4.35 54.02 -30.68
CA ARG A 2 3.51 52.86 -30.34
C ARG A 2 4.18 52.14 -29.16
N ALA A 3 3.59 52.18 -27.98
CA ALA A 3 4.03 51.39 -26.84
C ALA A 3 3.45 49.96 -26.98
N LEU A 4 4.32 48.97 -27.13
CA LEU A 4 3.97 47.55 -27.07
C LEU A 4 4.09 47.10 -25.61
N LEU A 5 2.97 46.76 -24.95
CA LEU A 5 2.99 46.10 -23.64
C LEU A 5 3.30 44.61 -23.81
N PRO A 6 4.23 44.02 -23.03
CA PRO A 6 4.48 42.59 -23.06
C PRO A 6 3.38 41.85 -22.29
N LEU A 7 2.70 40.92 -22.96
CA LEU A 7 1.74 40.00 -22.35
C LEU A 7 2.51 38.89 -21.62
N ALA A 8 2.64 39.01 -20.29
CA ALA A 8 3.22 37.96 -19.47
C ALA A 8 2.23 36.78 -19.36
N LEU A 9 2.56 35.64 -19.98
CA LEU A 9 1.84 34.38 -19.76
C LEU A 9 2.17 33.84 -18.37
N PHE A 10 1.23 33.96 -17.44
CA PHE A 10 1.24 33.21 -16.18
C PHE A 10 0.83 31.76 -16.46
N ALA A 11 1.78 30.82 -16.37
CA ALA A 11 1.47 29.40 -16.38
C ALA A 11 0.86 29.00 -15.03
N PHE A 12 -0.45 28.77 -15.00
CA PHE A 12 -1.12 28.16 -13.86
C PHE A 12 -0.74 26.67 -13.81
N ALA A 13 0.05 26.26 -12.82
CA ALA A 13 0.21 24.86 -12.48
C ALA A 13 -1.08 24.38 -11.81
N LEU A 14 -1.85 23.53 -12.49
CA LEU A 14 -3.01 22.88 -11.89
C LEU A 14 -2.51 21.91 -10.79
N PRO A 15 -3.08 21.94 -9.58
CA PRO A 15 -2.77 20.94 -8.57
C PRO A 15 -3.20 19.57 -9.08
N ALA A 16 -2.31 18.58 -9.00
CA ALA A 16 -2.65 17.20 -9.29
C ALA A 16 -3.72 16.74 -8.28
N LEU A 17 -4.93 16.48 -8.76
CA LEU A 17 -5.97 15.82 -7.96
C LEU A 17 -5.48 14.41 -7.65
N ALA A 18 -5.29 14.11 -6.37
CA ALA A 18 -5.11 12.72 -5.93
C ALA A 18 -6.35 11.93 -6.36
N ASP A 19 -6.14 10.86 -7.13
CA ASP A 19 -7.23 10.02 -7.61
C ASP A 19 -7.81 9.22 -6.43
N ALA A 20 -8.88 9.74 -5.83
CA ALA A 20 -9.60 9.10 -4.75
C ALA A 20 -10.18 7.73 -5.14
N GLY A 21 -10.22 7.39 -6.43
CA GLY A 21 -10.63 6.09 -6.96
C GLY A 21 -9.50 5.05 -7.06
N SER A 22 -8.25 5.43 -6.84
CA SER A 22 -7.09 4.53 -6.99
C SER A 22 -6.44 4.18 -5.64
N PRO A 23 -6.06 2.91 -5.41
CA PRO A 23 -5.29 2.50 -4.25
C PRO A 23 -3.80 2.80 -4.40
N VAL A 24 -3.34 3.33 -5.53
CA VAL A 24 -1.97 3.82 -5.67
C VAL A 24 -1.73 4.93 -4.64
N GLY A 25 -0.63 4.84 -3.89
CA GLY A 25 -0.34 5.77 -2.80
C GLY A 25 0.46 5.16 -1.65
N LEU A 26 0.68 5.96 -0.60
CA LEU A 26 1.23 5.52 0.68
C LEU A 26 0.10 5.17 1.63
N TRP A 27 0.22 4.03 2.27
CA TRP A 27 -0.76 3.54 3.22
C TRP A 27 -0.10 3.16 4.53
N GLN A 28 -0.67 3.62 5.63
CA GLN A 28 -0.29 3.18 6.96
C GLN A 28 -1.20 2.02 7.38
N SER A 29 -0.62 0.83 7.58
CA SER A 29 -1.37 -0.32 8.10
C SER A 29 -1.54 -0.22 9.61
N ILE A 30 -2.73 -0.52 10.10
CA ILE A 30 -3.05 -0.50 11.53
C ILE A 30 -3.14 -1.94 12.05
N ASP A 31 -2.54 -2.19 13.21
CA ASP A 31 -2.70 -3.43 13.94
C ASP A 31 -4.13 -3.53 14.49
N ASP A 32 -4.88 -4.55 14.07
CA ASP A 32 -6.29 -4.73 14.41
C ASP A 32 -6.51 -5.09 15.88
N HIS A 33 -5.49 -5.61 16.57
CA HIS A 33 -5.57 -5.94 17.99
C HIS A 33 -5.21 -4.74 18.90
N THR A 34 -4.21 -3.94 18.51
CA THR A 34 -3.66 -2.85 19.35
C THR A 34 -4.05 -1.45 18.90
N GLY A 35 -4.57 -1.29 17.68
CA GLY A 35 -4.91 0.00 17.07
C GLY A 35 -3.71 0.87 16.71
N ARG A 36 -2.48 0.34 16.76
CA ARG A 36 -1.26 1.10 16.50
C ARG A 36 -0.79 0.93 15.05
N PRO A 37 -0.10 1.94 14.48
CA PRO A 37 0.58 1.79 13.20
C PRO A 37 1.57 0.62 13.23
N LYS A 38 1.62 -0.18 12.15
CA LYS A 38 2.60 -1.26 11.97
C LYS A 38 3.65 -0.95 10.92
N ALA A 39 3.21 -0.45 9.76
CA ALA A 39 4.06 -0.19 8.61
C ALA A 39 3.49 0.89 7.70
N GLU A 40 4.35 1.50 6.89
CA GLU A 40 3.96 2.27 5.71
C GLU A 40 4.24 1.41 4.48
N ILE A 41 3.23 1.28 3.62
CA ILE A 41 3.25 0.44 2.43
C ILE A 41 2.93 1.33 1.24
N ARG A 42 3.86 1.40 0.28
CA ARG A 42 3.63 2.09 -0.98
C ARG A 42 3.05 1.12 -1.99
N ILE A 43 1.89 1.45 -2.51
CA ILE A 43 1.25 0.76 -3.62
C ILE A 43 1.56 1.52 -4.91
N SER A 44 1.96 0.77 -5.94
CA SER A 44 2.25 1.26 -7.29
C SER A 44 1.54 0.38 -8.31
N GLU A 45 1.25 0.94 -9.48
CA GLU A 45 0.61 0.24 -10.57
C GLU A 45 1.51 0.19 -11.80
N ALA A 46 1.51 -0.96 -12.48
CA ALA A 46 2.05 -1.09 -13.82
C ALA A 46 1.12 -1.98 -14.66
N ASN A 47 0.66 -1.46 -15.81
CA ASN A 47 -0.21 -2.18 -16.76
C ASN A 47 -1.48 -2.78 -16.10
N GLY A 48 -2.15 -2.02 -15.23
CA GLY A 48 -3.36 -2.48 -14.53
C GLY A 48 -3.11 -3.49 -13.41
N VAL A 49 -1.85 -3.69 -13.02
CA VAL A 49 -1.44 -4.61 -11.95
C VAL A 49 -0.80 -3.84 -10.82
N LEU A 50 -1.43 -3.91 -9.65
CA LEU A 50 -0.92 -3.34 -8.43
C LEU A 50 0.15 -4.24 -7.81
N GLN A 51 1.18 -3.57 -7.33
CA GLN A 51 2.25 -4.10 -6.51
C GLN A 51 2.44 -3.19 -5.30
N GLY A 52 3.15 -3.69 -4.28
CA GLY A 52 3.40 -2.85 -3.12
C GLY A 52 4.54 -3.31 -2.26
N ARG A 53 5.21 -2.33 -1.66
CA ARG A 53 6.47 -2.47 -0.92
C ARG A 53 6.37 -1.80 0.43
N ILE A 54 7.00 -2.39 1.44
CA ILE A 54 7.15 -1.79 2.76
C ILE A 54 8.21 -0.67 2.68
N GLU A 55 7.84 0.56 3.04
CA GLU A 55 8.75 1.71 3.10
C GLU A 55 9.22 2.02 4.52
N LYS A 56 8.41 1.67 5.53
CA LYS A 56 8.73 1.92 6.95
C LYS A 56 8.06 0.92 7.86
N LEU A 57 8.68 0.66 9.01
CA LEU A 57 8.10 -0.08 10.12
C LEU A 57 7.95 0.80 11.36
N TYR A 58 6.87 0.60 12.09
CA TYR A 58 6.65 1.17 13.41
C TYR A 58 6.93 0.08 14.45
N ARG A 59 8.08 0.17 15.10
CA ARG A 59 8.54 -0.84 16.07
C ARG A 59 8.79 -0.24 17.45
N PRO A 60 8.64 -1.02 18.53
CA PRO A 60 8.97 -0.54 19.87
C PRO A 60 10.45 -0.10 19.96
N ALA A 61 10.71 0.93 20.75
CA ALA A 61 12.06 1.35 21.06
C ALA A 61 12.87 0.20 21.68
N GLY A 62 14.15 0.10 21.33
CA GLY A 62 15.03 -0.98 21.78
C GLY A 62 14.86 -2.31 21.04
N THR A 63 13.99 -2.38 20.03
CA THR A 63 13.95 -3.51 19.09
C THR A 63 14.68 -3.18 17.81
N ASP A 64 15.10 -4.21 17.05
CA ASP A 64 15.66 -4.01 15.71
C ASP A 64 14.65 -3.24 14.85
N PRO A 65 15.02 -2.05 14.32
CA PRO A 65 14.11 -1.21 13.54
C PRO A 65 13.80 -1.82 12.16
N ASN A 66 14.66 -2.69 11.62
CA ASN A 66 14.47 -3.31 10.32
C ASN A 66 15.01 -4.75 10.31
N PRO A 67 14.34 -5.67 11.02
CA PRO A 67 14.80 -7.05 11.11
C PRO A 67 14.70 -7.75 9.76
N ALA A 68 15.52 -8.78 9.59
CA ALA A 68 15.40 -9.69 8.47
C ALA A 68 14.12 -10.54 8.59
N CYS A 69 13.47 -10.85 7.45
CA CYS A 69 12.35 -11.77 7.42
C CYS A 69 12.84 -13.22 7.56
N ALA A 70 13.06 -13.66 8.80
CA ALA A 70 13.57 -14.99 9.10
C ALA A 70 12.58 -16.12 8.78
N ARG A 71 11.28 -15.82 8.80
CA ARG A 71 10.21 -16.80 8.51
C ARG A 71 9.79 -16.82 7.04
N CYS A 72 10.21 -15.84 6.25
CA CYS A 72 9.96 -15.84 4.82
C CYS A 72 10.69 -16.99 4.14
N GLU A 73 10.16 -17.44 3.01
CA GLU A 73 10.75 -18.49 2.18
C GLU A 73 11.28 -17.92 0.86
N GLY A 74 12.14 -18.69 0.19
CA GLY A 74 12.65 -18.39 -1.15
C GLY A 74 13.36 -17.05 -1.23
N ALA A 75 13.04 -16.25 -2.25
CA ALA A 75 13.72 -14.99 -2.52
C ALA A 75 13.56 -13.92 -1.42
N ASN A 76 12.65 -14.10 -0.46
CA ASN A 76 12.41 -13.14 0.63
C ASN A 76 13.06 -13.56 1.95
N GLN A 77 13.58 -14.79 2.05
CA GLN A 77 14.21 -15.29 3.27
C GLN A 77 15.47 -14.47 3.60
N GLY A 78 15.57 -14.01 4.85
CA GLY A 78 16.73 -13.30 5.35
C GLY A 78 16.91 -11.87 4.83
N LYS A 79 15.99 -11.37 3.99
CA LYS A 79 16.01 -9.97 3.53
C LYS A 79 15.46 -9.03 4.60
N PRO A 80 15.96 -7.79 4.71
CA PRO A 80 15.36 -6.77 5.57
C PRO A 80 13.89 -6.56 5.20
N ILE A 81 13.01 -6.42 6.21
CA ILE A 81 11.57 -6.26 5.97
C ILE A 81 11.26 -4.96 5.22
N VAL A 82 11.90 -3.85 5.60
CA VAL A 82 11.80 -2.61 4.82
C VAL A 82 12.44 -2.85 3.45
N GLY A 83 11.68 -2.55 2.40
CA GLY A 83 12.06 -2.82 1.01
C GLY A 83 11.43 -4.08 0.41
N LEU A 84 10.85 -4.98 1.22
CA LEU A 84 10.17 -6.16 0.68
C LEU A 84 8.95 -5.76 -0.16
N ALA A 85 8.86 -6.35 -1.36
CA ALA A 85 7.64 -6.34 -2.15
C ALA A 85 6.67 -7.38 -1.57
N ILE A 86 5.60 -6.90 -0.95
CA ILE A 86 4.63 -7.75 -0.25
C ILE A 86 3.34 -7.94 -1.04
N ILE A 87 2.88 -6.95 -1.80
CA ILE A 87 1.67 -7.06 -2.63
C ILE A 87 2.10 -7.43 -4.04
N ASN A 88 1.50 -8.49 -4.59
CA ASN A 88 1.80 -8.97 -5.93
C ASN A 88 0.52 -9.32 -6.70
N GLY A 89 0.44 -8.88 -7.97
CA GLY A 89 -0.55 -9.38 -8.93
C GLY A 89 -1.98 -8.93 -8.69
N MET A 90 -2.19 -7.89 -7.89
CA MET A 90 -3.53 -7.42 -7.50
C MET A 90 -4.13 -6.61 -8.65
N LYS A 91 -5.36 -6.93 -9.06
CA LYS A 91 -6.03 -6.33 -10.24
C LYS A 91 -7.43 -5.86 -9.88
N GLN A 92 -7.93 -4.87 -10.60
CA GLN A 92 -9.30 -4.40 -10.44
C GLN A 92 -10.31 -5.53 -10.70
N ASP A 93 -11.27 -5.67 -9.81
CA ASP A 93 -12.34 -6.66 -9.84
C ASP A 93 -13.61 -6.05 -9.25
N GLY A 94 -14.56 -5.68 -10.11
CA GLY A 94 -15.77 -4.95 -9.72
C GLY A 94 -15.46 -3.61 -9.05
N ASP A 95 -15.92 -3.44 -7.81
CA ASP A 95 -15.73 -2.22 -7.01
C ASP A 95 -14.50 -2.28 -6.09
N GLY A 96 -13.66 -3.30 -6.25
CA GLY A 96 -12.43 -3.49 -5.49
C GLY A 96 -11.31 -4.08 -6.33
N TYR A 97 -10.40 -4.77 -5.66
CA TYR A 97 -9.25 -5.43 -6.26
C TYR A 97 -9.08 -6.84 -5.69
N ALA A 98 -8.73 -7.78 -6.55
CA ALA A 98 -8.58 -9.20 -6.20
C ALA A 98 -7.52 -9.90 -7.08
N GLY A 99 -7.42 -11.22 -6.92
CA GLY A 99 -6.55 -12.09 -7.73
C GLY A 99 -5.06 -12.07 -7.33
N GLY A 100 -4.66 -11.10 -6.51
CA GLY A 100 -3.30 -10.97 -6.00
C GLY A 100 -3.06 -11.64 -4.66
N THR A 101 -1.83 -11.49 -4.17
CA THR A 101 -1.39 -12.02 -2.89
C THR A 101 -0.65 -10.99 -2.05
N ILE A 102 -0.67 -11.17 -0.73
CA ILE A 102 0.11 -10.38 0.22
C ILE A 102 0.98 -11.30 1.06
N LEU A 103 2.29 -11.05 1.08
CA LEU A 103 3.23 -11.64 2.04
C LEU A 103 3.10 -10.94 3.40
N ASP A 104 2.91 -11.72 4.45
CA ASP A 104 3.04 -11.26 5.84
C ASP A 104 4.46 -11.60 6.35
N PRO A 105 5.35 -10.61 6.53
CA PRO A 105 6.71 -10.86 6.99
C PRO A 105 6.78 -11.33 8.44
N GLU A 106 5.73 -11.15 9.25
CA GLU A 106 5.73 -11.57 10.65
C GLU A 106 5.63 -13.08 10.80
N ASN A 107 4.92 -13.76 9.89
CA ASN A 107 4.79 -15.22 9.89
C ASN A 107 5.35 -15.90 8.63
N GLY A 108 5.81 -15.12 7.65
CA GLY A 108 6.40 -15.59 6.40
C GLY A 108 5.40 -16.12 5.37
N LYS A 109 4.08 -16.05 5.65
CA LYS A 109 3.05 -16.66 4.81
C LYS A 109 2.57 -15.69 3.73
N VAL A 110 2.24 -16.26 2.59
CA VAL A 110 1.63 -15.55 1.47
C VAL A 110 0.14 -15.87 1.44
N TYR A 111 -0.69 -14.84 1.50
CA TYR A 111 -2.15 -14.96 1.52
C TYR A 111 -2.73 -14.52 0.20
N LYS A 112 -3.79 -15.19 -0.25
CA LYS A 112 -4.69 -14.58 -1.26
C LYS A 112 -5.35 -13.37 -0.62
N SER A 113 -5.52 -12.30 -1.39
CA SER A 113 -6.01 -11.05 -0.83
C SER A 113 -6.99 -10.33 -1.73
N THR A 114 -7.83 -9.51 -1.09
CA THR A 114 -8.64 -8.49 -1.75
C THR A 114 -8.39 -7.14 -1.12
N MET A 115 -8.63 -6.07 -1.88
CA MET A 115 -8.55 -4.69 -1.40
C MET A 115 -9.79 -3.92 -1.83
N LYS A 116 -10.31 -3.04 -0.97
CA LYS A 116 -11.43 -2.17 -1.30
C LYS A 116 -11.21 -0.79 -0.71
N LEU A 117 -11.35 0.24 -1.54
CA LEU A 117 -11.33 1.62 -1.06
C LEU A 117 -12.64 1.92 -0.35
N SER A 118 -12.54 2.62 0.78
CA SER A 118 -13.68 3.14 1.52
C SER A 118 -13.39 4.55 2.04
N ASP A 119 -14.39 5.19 2.64
CA ASP A 119 -14.27 6.54 3.22
C ASP A 119 -13.74 7.57 2.20
N GLY A 120 -14.30 7.56 1.00
CA GLY A 120 -13.89 8.46 -0.10
C GLY A 120 -12.42 8.29 -0.51
N GLY A 121 -11.89 7.08 -0.41
CA GLY A 121 -10.51 6.76 -0.76
C GLY A 121 -9.49 7.00 0.34
N LYS A 122 -9.92 7.42 1.54
CA LYS A 122 -9.04 7.64 2.71
C LYS A 122 -8.67 6.36 3.45
N LYS A 123 -9.44 5.29 3.24
CA LYS A 123 -9.22 3.98 3.84
C LYS A 123 -9.13 2.91 2.77
N LEU A 124 -8.30 1.91 3.04
CA LEU A 124 -8.19 0.70 2.24
C LEU A 124 -8.46 -0.49 3.15
N GLU A 125 -9.56 -1.18 2.91
CA GLU A 125 -9.86 -2.45 3.54
C GLU A 125 -9.09 -3.55 2.83
N VAL A 126 -8.16 -4.19 3.52
CA VAL A 126 -7.31 -5.24 3.00
C VAL A 126 -7.66 -6.54 3.69
N ARG A 127 -8.05 -7.56 2.93
CA ARG A 127 -8.40 -8.88 3.48
C ARG A 127 -7.44 -9.94 2.97
N GLY A 128 -6.83 -10.68 3.89
CA GLY A 128 -6.02 -11.87 3.59
C GLY A 128 -6.74 -13.14 4.02
N TYR A 129 -6.73 -14.19 3.21
CA TYR A 129 -7.45 -15.43 3.48
C TYR A 129 -6.73 -16.68 2.96
N VAL A 130 -7.10 -17.83 3.50
CA VAL A 130 -6.64 -19.16 3.07
C VAL A 130 -7.81 -19.92 2.43
N GLY A 131 -7.64 -20.36 1.19
CA GLY A 131 -8.72 -21.02 0.44
C GLY A 131 -9.80 -20.03 0.03
N MET A 132 -10.86 -19.90 0.84
CA MET A 132 -12.02 -19.03 0.56
C MET A 132 -11.97 -17.73 1.39
N PRO A 133 -12.47 -16.59 0.86
CA PRO A 133 -12.47 -15.30 1.56
C PRO A 133 -13.13 -15.29 2.94
N ALA A 134 -14.09 -16.17 3.20
CA ALA A 134 -14.72 -16.31 4.51
C ALA A 134 -13.73 -16.70 5.62
N PHE A 135 -12.66 -17.43 5.28
CA PHE A 135 -11.63 -17.90 6.22
C PHE A 135 -10.39 -17.02 6.15
N GLY A 136 -10.53 -15.79 6.67
CA GLY A 136 -9.48 -14.78 6.61
C GLY A 136 -9.64 -13.68 7.64
N ARG A 137 -8.71 -12.72 7.60
CA ARG A 137 -8.69 -11.53 8.45
C ARG A 137 -8.68 -10.28 7.58
N SER A 138 -9.33 -9.24 8.07
CA SER A 138 -9.33 -7.92 7.44
C SER A 138 -8.54 -6.94 8.29
N GLN A 139 -7.80 -6.05 7.64
CA GLN A 139 -7.16 -4.90 8.23
C GLN A 139 -7.62 -3.64 7.51
N THR A 140 -7.64 -2.53 8.23
CA THR A 140 -7.87 -1.21 7.64
C THR A 140 -6.55 -0.48 7.56
N TRP A 141 -6.19 -0.05 6.37
CA TRP A 141 -5.06 0.85 6.15
C TRP A 141 -5.58 2.27 5.93
N VAL A 142 -4.83 3.25 6.42
CA VAL A 142 -5.16 4.67 6.34
C VAL A 142 -4.23 5.31 5.32
N ARG A 143 -4.79 6.13 4.41
CA ARG A 143 -3.98 6.86 3.43
C ARG A 143 -3.02 7.82 4.15
N HIS A 144 -1.79 7.89 3.67
CA HIS A 144 -0.71 8.68 4.28
C HIS A 144 -0.10 9.72 3.34
N ASP A 145 -0.54 9.77 2.07
CA ASP A 145 -0.24 10.85 1.12
C ASP A 145 -1.44 11.76 0.83
#